data_AF-A0A3S9P5N9-F1
#
_entry.id   AF-A0A3S9P5N9-F1
#
_cell.length_a   1.000
_cell.length_b   1.000
_cell.length_c   1.000
_cell.angle_alpha   90.00
_cell.angle_beta   90.00
_cell.angle_gamma   90.00
#
_symmetry.space_group_name_H-M   'P 1'
#
loop_
_entity.id
_entity.type
_entity.pdbx_description
1 polymer ?
#
loop_
_entity_poly.entity_id
_entity_poly.type
_entity_poly.pdbx_seq_one_letter_code
_entity_poly.pdbx_strand_id
1 'polypeptide(L)'
;MTKFYITLLFLTLSSFFSYAQDNDYSEYLLNKLKQDHFSNERTHVHTPRCGTPLYLEALNNWDKLNSKAQAAFSDAVQRHSFNSPKVYETTYFTLHYTNEGDDAVDQTDQDGNNIPDYIDLVAKISDNVFKIDIQDRGFNSPPADNTGGSDKPDIYIYSLNAGVYGTVVPENNLGNNSATTITEVASYTSHMNLRNNYDNFNNSEEENLKVTLAHELSHMIDFGYNYNFPTWFLEAKGAWEEKRIYPDLTDNFQYISSFTDSDYALDYGKYTIDNNTDESSRWYSGWLFFQLIYENLEDKDHPFLRKILERGITYVINDEGYTFIDEELESLFEMDFTDIHRVFRITNGILTDDKKITENYAYNDAAKYRKHLREYYTDDTQNYYFLHQDIGPIYFENEVSFNGESTDSVSYNGNSDGNSRLNRLSVDYLSLKTENLDNISLELMSNQDDEVNIDIILYNSTTNKIEVKSGSEESKIQIEKPGDYATKIIVITRNDVKLDGDADAEYEIKLTKNVNTVTSLLDELNTITISPNPTNGLINISYQDKDIKNIYVHDITGKLKGTYKANTFNTEVSLEGKNGMYFITLDNGKTFKVIKN
;
A
#
# COMPACT_ATOMS: atom_id res chain seq x y z
N MET A 1 -7.43 2.37 78.10
CA MET A 1 -6.69 2.03 76.86
C MET A 1 -7.65 1.24 75.97
N THR A 2 -8.27 1.91 75.01
CA THR A 2 -9.01 1.23 73.93
C THR A 2 -8.95 2.16 72.72
N LYS A 3 -8.21 1.74 71.70
CA LYS A 3 -7.91 2.51 70.49
C LYS A 3 -9.14 2.57 69.58
N PHE A 4 -9.47 3.77 69.11
CA PHE A 4 -10.34 3.99 67.96
C PHE A 4 -9.61 3.53 66.69
N TYR A 5 -10.26 2.71 65.88
CA TYR A 5 -9.89 2.51 64.47
C TYR A 5 -10.98 3.17 63.62
N ILE A 6 -10.60 4.24 62.92
CA ILE A 6 -11.35 4.84 61.84
C ILE A 6 -11.02 4.00 60.60
N THR A 7 -12.00 3.27 60.09
CA THR A 7 -11.88 2.61 58.78
C THR A 7 -12.24 3.63 57.71
N LEU A 8 -11.24 4.10 56.98
CA LEU A 8 -11.39 4.94 55.80
C LEU A 8 -11.94 4.06 54.66
N LEU A 9 -13.18 4.28 54.26
CA LEU A 9 -13.77 3.63 53.09
C LEU A 9 -13.29 4.38 51.84
N PHE A 10 -12.28 3.84 51.13
CA PHE A 10 -11.96 4.30 49.77
C PHE A 10 -13.04 3.76 48.83
N LEU A 11 -14.01 4.62 48.47
CA LEU A 11 -14.83 4.42 47.28
C LEU A 11 -13.94 4.65 46.05
N THR A 12 -13.41 3.58 45.47
CA THR A 12 -12.97 3.61 44.08
C THR A 12 -14.21 3.54 43.21
N LEU A 13 -14.69 4.68 42.71
CA LEU A 13 -15.58 4.70 41.55
C LEU A 13 -14.75 4.22 40.35
N SER A 14 -14.76 2.92 40.10
CA SER A 14 -14.49 2.40 38.76
C SER A 14 -15.70 2.77 37.91
N SER A 15 -15.53 3.76 37.04
CA SER A 15 -16.49 4.09 35.98
C SER A 15 -16.56 2.91 35.02
N PHE A 16 -17.47 1.97 35.28
CA PHE A 16 -17.94 1.03 34.28
C PHE A 16 -18.76 1.82 33.27
N PHE A 17 -18.13 2.26 32.18
CA PHE A 17 -18.90 2.51 30.97
C PHE A 17 -19.41 1.14 30.51
N SER A 18 -20.69 0.87 30.75
CA SER A 18 -21.38 -0.20 30.04
C SER A 18 -21.43 0.23 28.59
N TYR A 19 -20.51 -0.24 27.75
CA TYR A 19 -20.71 -0.17 26.30
C TYR A 19 -22.02 -0.90 26.01
N ALA A 20 -22.93 -0.26 25.27
CA ALA A 20 -24.12 -0.94 24.80
C ALA A 20 -23.66 -2.00 23.80
N GLN A 21 -24.00 -3.27 24.03
CA GLN A 21 -23.77 -4.33 23.07
C GLN A 21 -24.51 -4.00 21.76
N ASP A 22 -23.83 -4.19 20.64
CA ASP A 22 -24.36 -3.96 19.30
C ASP A 22 -24.82 -5.31 18.71
N ASN A 23 -26.12 -5.54 18.73
CA ASN A 23 -26.70 -6.81 18.27
C ASN A 23 -26.60 -6.99 16.76
N ASP A 24 -26.76 -5.91 15.99
CA ASP A 24 -26.74 -5.98 14.53
C ASP A 24 -25.30 -6.25 14.06
N TYR A 25 -24.32 -5.58 14.66
CA TYR A 25 -22.90 -5.85 14.42
C TYR A 25 -22.50 -7.26 14.85
N SER A 26 -22.99 -7.73 16.00
CA SER A 26 -22.75 -9.10 16.46
C SER A 26 -23.32 -10.15 15.50
N GLU A 27 -24.52 -9.92 14.96
CA GLU A 27 -25.15 -10.83 14.00
C GLU A 27 -24.44 -10.80 12.65
N TYR A 28 -23.97 -9.62 12.21
CA TYR A 28 -23.13 -9.47 11.03
C TYR A 28 -21.85 -10.33 11.13
N LEU A 29 -21.06 -10.20 12.21
CA LEU A 29 -19.84 -10.99 12.38
C LEU A 29 -20.11 -12.49 12.53
N LEU A 30 -21.19 -12.87 13.23
CA LEU A 30 -21.63 -14.26 13.30
C LEU A 30 -22.02 -14.83 11.94
N ASN A 31 -22.63 -14.02 11.07
CA ASN A 31 -22.98 -14.44 9.72
C ASN A 31 -21.75 -14.55 8.84
N LYS A 32 -20.73 -13.69 8.99
CA LYS A 32 -19.43 -13.86 8.32
C LYS A 32 -18.74 -15.15 8.75
N LEU A 33 -18.63 -15.38 10.07
CA LEU A 33 -18.10 -16.62 10.64
C LEU A 33 -18.84 -17.87 10.12
N LYS A 34 -20.14 -17.75 9.77
CA LYS A 34 -20.99 -18.81 9.21
C LYS A 34 -21.06 -18.91 7.69
N GLN A 35 -20.93 -17.82 6.95
CA GLN A 35 -20.89 -17.84 5.49
C GLN A 35 -19.59 -18.47 5.01
N ASP A 36 -18.53 -18.28 5.79
CA ASP A 36 -17.31 -19.07 5.72
C ASP A 36 -17.66 -20.59 5.84
N HIS A 37 -18.69 -21.01 6.59
CA HIS A 37 -19.11 -22.42 6.63
C HIS A 37 -19.95 -22.91 5.41
N PHE A 38 -20.46 -22.06 4.50
CA PHE A 38 -21.56 -22.49 3.59
C PHE A 38 -21.67 -21.94 2.15
N SER A 39 -20.69 -21.26 1.55
CA SER A 39 -20.83 -20.86 0.13
C SER A 39 -20.11 -21.80 -0.86
N ASN A 40 -20.90 -22.54 -1.64
CA ASN A 40 -20.48 -23.39 -2.78
C ASN A 40 -20.63 -22.69 -4.13
N GLU A 41 -20.87 -21.37 -4.16
CA GLU A 41 -21.13 -20.66 -5.40
C GLU A 41 -19.85 -20.10 -6.00
N ARG A 42 -19.52 -20.56 -7.22
CA ARG A 42 -18.60 -19.90 -8.13
C ARG A 42 -19.20 -18.56 -8.55
N THR A 43 -19.07 -17.54 -7.74
CA THR A 43 -19.25 -16.17 -8.20
C THR A 43 -17.86 -15.56 -8.34
N HIS A 44 -17.65 -14.79 -9.41
CA HIS A 44 -16.42 -14.06 -9.72
C HIS A 44 -16.15 -12.91 -8.72
N VAL A 45 -16.56 -13.08 -7.46
CA VAL A 45 -16.47 -12.07 -6.42
C VAL A 45 -15.19 -12.34 -5.63
N HIS A 46 -14.35 -11.30 -5.52
CA HIS A 46 -13.13 -11.27 -4.73
C HIS A 46 -13.42 -11.81 -3.33
N THR A 47 -12.98 -13.04 -3.06
CA THR A 47 -13.11 -13.63 -1.72
C THR A 47 -11.76 -13.54 -1.05
N PRO A 48 -11.63 -12.78 0.05
CA PRO A 48 -10.51 -12.85 0.97
C PRO A 48 -10.22 -14.32 1.26
N ARG A 49 -8.97 -14.71 1.03
CA ARG A 49 -8.53 -16.09 1.23
C ARG A 49 -7.98 -16.30 2.64
N CYS A 50 -7.58 -15.22 3.31
CA CYS A 50 -7.12 -15.21 4.69
C CYS A 50 -8.31 -14.94 5.64
N GLY A 51 -8.49 -15.79 6.64
CA GLY A 51 -9.54 -15.61 7.67
C GLY A 51 -9.09 -14.81 8.90
N THR A 52 -7.82 -14.44 8.98
CA THR A 52 -7.22 -13.67 10.10
C THR A 52 -7.97 -12.37 10.42
N PRO A 53 -8.38 -11.54 9.43
CA PRO A 53 -9.06 -10.27 9.71
C PRO A 53 -10.35 -10.41 10.50
N LEU A 54 -11.11 -11.49 10.28
CA LEU A 54 -12.37 -11.71 10.97
C LEU A 54 -12.16 -11.92 12.47
N TYR A 55 -11.10 -12.65 12.84
CA TYR A 55 -10.73 -12.85 14.24
C TYR A 55 -10.25 -11.54 14.87
N LEU A 56 -9.41 -10.78 14.18
CA LEU A 56 -8.93 -9.48 14.66
C LEU A 56 -10.09 -8.51 14.88
N GLU A 57 -11.04 -8.45 13.95
CA GLU A 57 -12.22 -7.59 14.09
C GLU A 57 -13.04 -7.94 15.33
N ALA A 58 -13.29 -9.22 15.57
CA ALA A 58 -14.01 -9.68 16.75
C ALA A 58 -13.25 -9.40 18.06
N LEU A 59 -11.94 -9.66 18.10
CA LEU A 59 -11.09 -9.44 19.27
C LEU A 59 -10.95 -7.94 19.61
N ASN A 60 -10.75 -7.10 18.60
CA ASN A 60 -10.61 -5.65 18.77
C ASN A 60 -11.93 -4.96 19.17
N ASN A 61 -13.08 -5.58 18.87
CA ASN A 61 -14.40 -5.06 19.19
C ASN A 61 -15.15 -5.90 20.24
N TRP A 62 -14.43 -6.69 21.05
CA TRP A 62 -15.00 -7.68 21.97
C TRP A 62 -16.12 -7.14 22.87
N ASP A 63 -15.95 -5.94 23.41
CA ASP A 63 -16.92 -5.29 24.31
C ASP A 63 -18.19 -4.83 23.59
N LYS A 64 -18.17 -4.66 22.26
CA LYS A 64 -19.36 -4.38 21.45
C LYS A 64 -20.17 -5.64 21.17
N LEU A 65 -19.54 -6.81 21.24
CA LEU A 65 -20.20 -8.08 20.90
C LEU A 65 -21.18 -8.52 21.99
N ASN A 66 -22.31 -9.07 21.57
CA ASN A 66 -23.22 -9.75 22.47
C ASN A 66 -22.67 -11.12 22.91
N SER A 67 -23.22 -11.68 23.99
CA SER A 67 -22.69 -12.92 24.58
C SER A 67 -22.73 -14.12 23.64
N LYS A 68 -23.60 -14.12 22.62
CA LYS A 68 -23.64 -15.20 21.62
C LYS A 68 -22.47 -15.10 20.66
N ALA A 69 -22.17 -13.90 20.17
CA ALA A 69 -21.00 -13.65 19.33
C ALA A 69 -19.71 -13.91 20.11
N GLN A 70 -19.59 -13.40 21.34
CA GLN A 70 -18.46 -13.69 22.21
C GLN A 70 -18.25 -15.20 22.41
N ALA A 71 -19.31 -15.97 22.70
CA ALA A 71 -19.17 -17.41 22.85
C ALA A 71 -18.69 -18.11 21.57
N ALA A 72 -19.17 -17.69 20.40
CA ALA A 72 -18.77 -18.27 19.12
C ALA A 72 -17.31 -17.95 18.78
N PHE A 73 -16.87 -16.70 18.96
CA PHE A 73 -15.49 -16.32 18.70
C PHE A 73 -14.52 -16.87 19.74
N SER A 74 -14.93 -16.99 21.01
CA SER A 74 -14.12 -17.69 22.03
C SER A 74 -13.83 -19.14 21.65
N ASP A 75 -14.77 -19.82 21.00
CA ASP A 75 -14.61 -21.18 20.49
C ASP A 75 -13.73 -21.19 19.23
N ALA A 76 -14.01 -20.28 18.29
CA ALA A 76 -13.31 -20.22 17.01
C ALA A 76 -11.83 -19.82 17.08
N VAL A 77 -11.39 -19.16 18.16
CA VAL A 77 -9.98 -18.81 18.41
C VAL A 77 -9.22 -19.87 19.22
N GLN A 78 -9.89 -20.95 19.65
CA GLN A 78 -9.17 -22.05 20.30
C GLN A 78 -8.36 -22.83 19.28
N ARG A 79 -7.20 -23.34 19.72
CA ARG A 79 -6.44 -24.35 18.98
C ARG A 79 -7.34 -25.55 18.65
N HIS A 80 -7.30 -26.01 17.41
CA HIS A 80 -8.16 -27.09 16.95
C HIS A 80 -7.87 -28.40 17.69
N SER A 81 -8.94 -29.13 18.02
CA SER A 81 -8.84 -30.41 18.73
C SER A 81 -9.28 -31.54 17.81
N PHE A 82 -8.37 -32.48 17.56
CA PHE A 82 -8.62 -33.62 16.68
C PHE A 82 -9.13 -34.84 17.43
N ASN A 83 -9.95 -35.63 16.73
CA ASN A 83 -10.06 -37.05 17.03
C ASN A 83 -8.79 -37.75 16.50
N SER A 84 -8.14 -38.54 17.36
CA SER A 84 -6.91 -39.29 17.02
C SER A 84 -5.79 -38.41 16.44
N PRO A 85 -5.32 -37.38 17.17
CA PRO A 85 -4.33 -36.44 16.66
C PRO A 85 -3.02 -37.12 16.29
N LYS A 86 -2.44 -36.68 15.17
CA LYS A 86 -1.08 -36.96 14.75
C LYS A 86 -0.26 -35.67 14.79
N VAL A 87 1.02 -35.83 15.13
CA VAL A 87 1.97 -34.73 15.24
C VAL A 87 3.17 -35.03 14.35
N TYR A 88 3.60 -34.03 13.58
CA TYR A 88 4.83 -34.08 12.79
C TYR A 88 5.70 -32.87 13.09
N GLU A 89 6.95 -33.12 13.46
CA GLU A 89 7.93 -32.08 13.81
C GLU A 89 8.76 -31.71 12.58
N THR A 90 8.65 -30.47 12.13
CA THR A 90 9.49 -29.93 11.06
C THR A 90 10.76 -29.30 11.65
N THR A 91 11.57 -28.62 10.83
CA THR A 91 12.70 -27.83 11.36
C THR A 91 12.21 -26.71 12.26
N TYR A 92 11.14 -25.98 11.86
CA TYR A 92 10.71 -24.75 12.51
C TYR A 92 9.28 -24.78 13.09
N PHE A 93 8.47 -25.80 12.78
CA PHE A 93 7.07 -25.89 13.21
C PHE A 93 6.71 -27.26 13.79
N THR A 94 5.59 -27.28 14.50
CA THR A 94 4.86 -28.49 14.88
C THR A 94 3.57 -28.57 14.08
N LEU A 95 3.40 -29.61 13.28
CA LEU A 95 2.19 -29.84 12.50
C LEU A 95 1.23 -30.77 13.24
N HIS A 96 -0.02 -30.37 13.40
CA HIS A 96 -1.11 -31.16 14.00
C HIS A 96 -2.14 -31.51 12.93
N TYR A 97 -2.46 -32.78 12.79
CA TYR A 97 -3.42 -33.27 11.79
C TYR A 97 -4.11 -34.55 12.25
N THR A 98 -5.06 -35.05 11.46
CA THR A 98 -5.66 -36.38 11.65
C THR A 98 -5.80 -37.13 10.33
N ASN A 99 -5.99 -38.45 10.43
CA ASN A 99 -6.34 -39.33 9.31
C ASN A 99 -7.82 -39.75 9.36
N GLU A 100 -8.62 -39.19 10.28
CA GLU A 100 -9.98 -39.63 10.56
C GLU A 100 -11.00 -38.48 10.45
N GLY A 101 -12.19 -38.80 9.96
CA GLY A 101 -13.31 -37.84 9.88
C GLY A 101 -13.12 -36.78 8.80
N ASP A 102 -13.86 -35.67 8.95
CA ASP A 102 -13.89 -34.59 7.96
C ASP A 102 -12.58 -33.78 7.93
N ASP A 103 -11.82 -33.80 9.03
CA ASP A 103 -10.52 -33.15 9.16
C ASP A 103 -9.35 -33.96 8.58
N ALA A 104 -9.62 -35.16 8.06
CA ALA A 104 -8.58 -36.04 7.55
C ALA A 104 -7.85 -35.41 6.34
N VAL A 105 -6.53 -35.50 6.33
CA VAL A 105 -5.74 -35.27 5.11
C VAL A 105 -5.80 -36.48 4.19
N ASP A 106 -5.47 -36.30 2.90
CA ASP A 106 -5.24 -37.43 1.99
C ASP A 106 -4.12 -38.30 2.58
N GLN A 107 -4.38 -39.59 2.74
CA GLN A 107 -3.47 -40.56 3.37
C GLN A 107 -2.47 -41.16 2.39
N THR A 108 -2.45 -40.71 1.14
CA THR A 108 -1.47 -41.10 0.15
C THR A 108 -0.05 -40.85 0.68
N ASP A 109 0.77 -41.89 0.66
CA ASP A 109 2.18 -41.91 1.11
C ASP A 109 2.94 -42.71 0.06
N GLN A 110 3.47 -42.02 -0.95
CA GLN A 110 4.10 -42.67 -2.10
C GLN A 110 5.53 -43.12 -1.81
N ASP A 111 6.21 -42.47 -0.87
CA ASP A 111 7.59 -42.79 -0.51
C ASP A 111 7.70 -43.86 0.61
N GLY A 112 6.58 -44.16 1.27
CA GLY A 112 6.46 -45.20 2.30
C GLY A 112 7.04 -44.79 3.65
N ASN A 113 7.16 -43.49 3.93
CA ASN A 113 7.77 -42.97 5.16
C ASN A 113 6.79 -42.98 6.36
N ASN A 114 5.52 -43.35 6.16
CA ASN A 114 4.39 -43.35 7.10
C ASN A 114 3.85 -41.95 7.47
N ILE A 115 4.21 -40.93 6.72
CA ILE A 115 3.70 -39.57 6.75
C ILE A 115 2.98 -39.35 5.42
N PRO A 116 1.75 -38.79 5.41
CA PRO A 116 1.10 -38.50 4.14
C PRO A 116 1.88 -37.46 3.32
N ASP A 117 1.92 -37.63 1.99
CA ASP A 117 2.64 -36.76 1.05
C ASP A 117 2.22 -35.28 1.22
N TYR A 118 0.95 -35.03 1.57
CA TYR A 118 0.43 -33.70 1.88
C TYR A 118 1.14 -33.05 3.08
N ILE A 119 1.38 -33.80 4.15
CA ILE A 119 2.07 -33.32 5.35
C ILE A 119 3.55 -33.05 5.05
N ASP A 120 4.18 -33.91 4.26
CA ASP A 120 5.55 -33.68 3.80
C ASP A 120 5.66 -32.40 2.96
N LEU A 121 4.66 -32.14 2.11
CA LEU A 121 4.59 -30.92 1.31
C LEU A 121 4.41 -29.67 2.17
N VAL A 122 3.49 -29.69 3.13
CA VAL A 122 3.28 -28.59 4.09
C VAL A 122 4.57 -28.32 4.86
N ALA A 123 5.21 -29.35 5.41
CA ALA A 123 6.46 -29.22 6.17
C ALA A 123 7.58 -28.61 5.34
N LYS A 124 7.74 -29.07 4.09
CA LYS A 124 8.76 -28.55 3.17
C LYS A 124 8.53 -27.09 2.82
N ILE A 125 7.28 -26.70 2.54
CA ILE A 125 6.96 -25.32 2.15
C ILE A 125 7.08 -24.39 3.36
N SER A 126 6.52 -24.75 4.51
CA SER A 126 6.57 -23.91 5.72
C SER A 126 8.00 -23.67 6.18
N ASP A 127 8.84 -24.72 6.21
CA ASP A 127 10.26 -24.56 6.56
C ASP A 127 11.03 -23.70 5.54
N ASN A 128 10.66 -23.76 4.26
CA ASN A 128 11.26 -22.93 3.22
C ASN A 128 10.88 -21.46 3.37
N VAL A 129 9.60 -21.15 3.58
CA VAL A 129 9.12 -19.78 3.82
C VAL A 129 9.79 -19.20 5.07
N PHE A 130 9.80 -19.94 6.18
CA PHE A 130 10.46 -19.52 7.41
C PHE A 130 11.95 -19.22 7.20
N LYS A 131 12.66 -20.09 6.47
CA LYS A 131 14.07 -19.86 6.16
C LYS A 131 14.26 -18.55 5.38
N ILE A 132 13.44 -18.30 4.35
CA ILE A 132 13.56 -17.09 3.51
C ILE A 132 13.35 -15.83 4.37
N ASP A 133 12.30 -15.78 5.17
CA ASP A 133 11.97 -14.59 5.94
C ASP A 133 12.91 -14.37 7.13
N ILE A 134 13.14 -15.41 7.91
CA ILE A 134 13.89 -15.28 9.16
C ILE A 134 15.40 -15.33 8.90
N GLN A 135 15.88 -16.29 8.11
CA GLN A 135 17.32 -16.49 7.91
C GLN A 135 17.89 -15.61 6.81
N ASP A 136 17.22 -15.53 5.66
CA ASP A 136 17.77 -14.82 4.49
C ASP A 136 17.43 -13.32 4.52
N ARG A 137 16.23 -12.94 4.99
CA ARG A 137 15.77 -11.54 5.08
C ARG A 137 15.93 -10.92 6.47
N GLY A 138 16.06 -11.75 7.50
CA GLY A 138 16.41 -11.31 8.85
C GLY A 138 15.25 -10.68 9.61
N PHE A 139 14.00 -11.09 9.34
CA PHE A 139 12.90 -10.79 10.25
C PHE A 139 13.11 -11.50 11.59
N ASN A 140 12.52 -10.97 12.65
CA ASN A 140 12.46 -11.64 13.93
C ASN A 140 11.57 -12.89 13.82
N SER A 141 12.01 -13.98 14.45
CA SER A 141 11.19 -15.18 14.56
C SER A 141 9.91 -14.88 15.35
N PRO A 142 8.76 -15.44 14.94
CA PRO A 142 7.56 -15.46 15.78
C PRO A 142 7.89 -16.02 17.17
N PRO A 143 7.24 -15.55 18.24
CA PRO A 143 7.48 -16.03 19.59
C PRO A 143 7.14 -17.52 19.74
N ALA A 144 7.98 -18.24 20.46
CA ALA A 144 7.66 -19.58 20.95
C ALA A 144 6.52 -19.51 21.97
N ASP A 145 5.56 -20.43 21.88
CA ASP A 145 4.39 -20.48 22.77
C ASP A 145 4.46 -21.59 23.84
N ASN A 146 5.46 -22.49 23.74
CA ASN A 146 5.65 -23.68 24.59
C ASN A 146 4.35 -24.50 24.82
N THR A 147 3.44 -24.43 23.87
CA THR A 147 2.14 -25.08 23.86
C THR A 147 2.09 -26.01 22.64
N GLY A 148 1.07 -26.84 22.47
CA GLY A 148 0.96 -27.72 21.30
C GLY A 148 1.87 -28.96 21.31
N GLY A 149 2.99 -28.95 22.05
CA GLY A 149 3.81 -30.15 22.25
C GLY A 149 5.32 -29.91 22.10
N SER A 150 5.73 -28.73 21.64
CA SER A 150 7.13 -28.31 21.56
C SER A 150 7.28 -26.82 21.88
N ASP A 151 8.48 -26.25 21.69
CA ASP A 151 8.74 -24.80 21.76
C ASP A 151 8.62 -24.12 20.38
N LYS A 152 8.19 -24.84 19.35
CA LYS A 152 7.99 -24.32 17.99
C LYS A 152 6.57 -23.84 17.79
N PRO A 153 6.35 -22.82 16.93
CA PRO A 153 5.00 -22.43 16.53
C PRO A 153 4.22 -23.59 15.91
N ASP A 154 2.91 -23.62 16.17
CA ASP A 154 2.01 -24.70 15.74
C ASP A 154 1.24 -24.36 14.46
N ILE A 155 1.07 -25.38 13.61
CA ILE A 155 0.19 -25.36 12.44
C ILE A 155 -0.84 -26.49 12.59
N TYR A 156 -2.12 -26.14 12.66
CA TYR A 156 -3.24 -27.08 12.73
C TYR A 156 -3.84 -27.26 11.33
N ILE A 157 -3.88 -28.50 10.84
CA ILE A 157 -4.34 -28.84 9.49
C ILE A 157 -5.66 -29.59 9.58
N TYR A 158 -6.75 -28.95 9.15
CA TYR A 158 -8.10 -29.51 9.27
C TYR A 158 -9.05 -28.94 8.20
N SER A 159 -10.30 -29.40 8.18
CA SER A 159 -11.27 -28.89 7.22
C SER A 159 -11.69 -27.46 7.58
N LEU A 160 -11.06 -26.47 6.95
CA LEU A 160 -11.49 -25.08 7.09
C LEU A 160 -12.76 -24.80 6.26
N ASN A 161 -13.36 -23.68 6.64
CA ASN A 161 -14.44 -23.01 5.97
C ASN A 161 -14.22 -22.79 4.47
N ALA A 162 -15.30 -22.89 3.69
CA ALA A 162 -15.28 -22.74 2.24
C ALA A 162 -14.68 -21.37 1.85
N GLY A 163 -13.75 -21.40 0.89
CA GLY A 163 -13.09 -20.19 0.39
C GLY A 163 -11.88 -19.71 1.19
N VAL A 164 -11.71 -20.14 2.45
CA VAL A 164 -10.58 -19.79 3.32
C VAL A 164 -9.39 -20.72 3.06
N TYR A 165 -8.24 -20.15 2.74
CA TYR A 165 -6.95 -20.83 2.53
C TYR A 165 -6.28 -21.17 3.86
N GLY A 166 -6.22 -20.19 4.75
CA GLY A 166 -5.58 -20.30 6.05
C GLY A 166 -5.99 -19.16 6.98
N THR A 167 -5.60 -19.29 8.24
CA THR A 167 -5.80 -18.25 9.28
C THR A 167 -4.64 -18.29 10.27
N VAL A 168 -4.35 -17.14 10.88
CA VAL A 168 -3.50 -17.04 12.07
C VAL A 168 -4.31 -16.45 13.20
N VAL A 169 -4.25 -17.09 14.36
CA VAL A 169 -4.96 -16.66 15.56
C VAL A 169 -3.94 -16.19 16.60
N PRO A 170 -3.94 -14.91 16.99
CA PRO A 170 -3.12 -14.42 18.10
C PRO A 170 -3.68 -14.90 19.44
N GLU A 171 -2.81 -15.24 20.39
CA GLU A 171 -3.18 -15.90 21.63
C GLU A 171 -2.79 -15.11 22.88
N ASN A 172 -1.50 -15.11 23.24
CA ASN A 172 -1.02 -14.56 24.50
C ASN A 172 -0.17 -13.32 24.26
N ASN A 173 -0.55 -12.22 24.91
CA ASN A 173 0.29 -11.01 24.95
C ASN A 173 1.53 -11.27 25.82
N LEU A 174 2.70 -11.27 25.19
CA LEU A 174 4.00 -11.39 25.86
C LEU A 174 4.57 -10.03 26.28
N GLY A 175 4.04 -8.95 25.71
CA GLY A 175 4.66 -7.62 25.72
C GLY A 175 5.92 -7.61 24.87
N ASN A 176 6.97 -8.27 25.33
CA ASN A 176 8.29 -8.34 24.71
C ASN A 176 8.61 -9.75 24.18
N ASN A 177 9.11 -9.85 22.94
CA ASN A 177 9.56 -11.12 22.38
C ASN A 177 10.98 -11.43 22.86
N SER A 178 11.08 -12.29 23.89
CA SER A 178 12.39 -12.65 24.47
C SER A 178 13.36 -13.36 23.51
N ALA A 179 12.90 -13.78 22.33
CA ALA A 179 13.72 -14.41 21.30
C ALA A 179 14.47 -13.39 20.40
N THR A 180 14.23 -12.08 20.56
CA THR A 180 14.78 -11.04 19.69
C THR A 180 15.70 -10.09 20.47
N THR A 181 16.44 -9.24 19.74
CA THR A 181 17.29 -8.21 20.33
C THR A 181 16.59 -6.87 20.51
N ILE A 182 15.38 -6.73 20.00
CA ILE A 182 14.55 -5.53 20.05
C ILE A 182 13.60 -5.68 21.24
N THR A 183 13.15 -4.57 21.85
CA THR A 183 12.15 -4.65 22.93
C THR A 183 10.78 -4.32 22.36
N GLU A 184 9.98 -5.34 22.04
CA GLU A 184 8.59 -5.14 21.63
C GLU A 184 7.70 -4.73 22.83
N VAL A 185 6.57 -4.06 22.56
CA VAL A 185 5.61 -3.65 23.61
C VAL A 185 4.29 -4.40 23.56
N ALA A 186 4.00 -5.08 22.45
CA ALA A 186 2.77 -5.84 22.22
C ALA A 186 3.03 -7.05 21.31
N SER A 187 4.09 -7.81 21.59
CA SER A 187 4.36 -9.10 20.93
C SER A 187 3.38 -10.17 21.43
N TYR A 188 2.85 -10.99 20.51
CA TYR A 188 1.89 -12.05 20.81
C TYR A 188 2.39 -13.40 20.29
N THR A 189 2.12 -14.47 21.04
CA THR A 189 2.13 -15.82 20.46
C THR A 189 0.97 -15.98 19.49
N SER A 190 1.09 -16.87 18.52
CA SER A 190 0.01 -17.20 17.59
C SER A 190 0.15 -18.64 17.09
N HIS A 191 -0.97 -19.21 16.63
CA HIS A 191 -0.98 -20.47 15.89
C HIS A 191 -1.60 -20.26 14.51
N MET A 192 -1.20 -21.10 13.55
CA MET A 192 -1.74 -21.09 12.20
C MET A 192 -2.71 -22.24 12.01
N ASN A 193 -3.78 -22.00 11.26
CA ASN A 193 -4.71 -23.01 10.80
C ASN A 193 -4.65 -23.09 9.27
N LEU A 194 -4.51 -24.30 8.73
CA LEU A 194 -4.47 -24.58 7.29
C LEU A 194 -5.55 -25.57 6.90
N ARG A 195 -6.06 -25.44 5.67
CA ARG A 195 -6.93 -26.46 5.08
C ARG A 195 -6.22 -27.81 5.00
N ASN A 196 -6.99 -28.89 5.10
CA ASN A 196 -6.54 -30.26 4.85
C ASN A 196 -6.50 -30.66 3.36
N ASN A 197 -7.02 -29.82 2.46
CA ASN A 197 -6.91 -29.93 1.00
C ASN A 197 -7.32 -28.60 0.32
N TYR A 198 -6.94 -28.43 -0.93
CA TYR A 198 -7.34 -27.28 -1.77
C TYR A 198 -8.21 -27.71 -2.96
N ASP A 199 -9.14 -28.64 -2.73
CA ASP A 199 -10.14 -28.98 -3.73
C ASP A 199 -11.05 -27.78 -4.04
N ASN A 200 -11.36 -27.58 -5.32
CA ASN A 200 -12.20 -26.48 -5.84
C ASN A 200 -11.55 -25.08 -5.81
N PHE A 201 -10.25 -24.99 -5.61
CA PHE A 201 -9.48 -23.76 -5.81
C PHE A 201 -8.88 -23.70 -7.23
N ASN A 202 -8.51 -22.50 -7.68
CA ASN A 202 -8.14 -22.26 -9.08
C ASN A 202 -6.74 -22.81 -9.44
N ASN A 203 -5.78 -22.75 -8.51
CA ASN A 203 -4.42 -23.23 -8.73
C ASN A 203 -4.23 -24.67 -8.21
N SER A 204 -3.07 -25.27 -8.50
CA SER A 204 -2.71 -26.56 -7.92
C SER A 204 -2.58 -26.48 -6.39
N GLU A 205 -2.71 -27.63 -5.72
CA GLU A 205 -2.59 -27.71 -4.26
C GLU A 205 -1.24 -27.18 -3.76
N GLU A 206 -0.13 -27.48 -4.46
CA GLU A 206 1.18 -26.96 -4.11
C GLU A 206 1.26 -25.43 -4.26
N GLU A 207 0.68 -24.87 -5.33
CA GLU A 207 0.67 -23.41 -5.55
C GLU A 207 -0.16 -22.69 -4.50
N ASN A 208 -1.34 -23.21 -4.15
CA ASN A 208 -2.17 -22.66 -3.09
C ASN A 208 -1.45 -22.73 -1.74
N LEU A 209 -0.85 -23.88 -1.38
CA LEU A 209 -0.07 -24.01 -0.15
C LEU A 209 1.08 -23.02 -0.07
N LYS A 210 1.79 -22.78 -1.18
CA LYS A 210 2.88 -21.80 -1.25
C LYS A 210 2.41 -20.40 -0.91
N VAL A 211 1.35 -19.91 -1.57
CA VAL A 211 0.83 -18.55 -1.31
C VAL A 211 0.24 -18.47 0.09
N THR A 212 -0.52 -19.47 0.56
CA THR A 212 -1.07 -19.48 1.93
C THR A 212 0.02 -19.42 2.97
N LEU A 213 1.05 -20.27 2.88
CA LEU A 213 2.11 -20.31 3.89
C LEU A 213 2.97 -19.04 3.89
N ALA A 214 3.18 -18.42 2.72
CA ALA A 214 3.82 -17.11 2.64
C ALA A 214 2.97 -16.01 3.32
N HIS A 215 1.66 -15.99 3.03
CA HIS A 215 0.72 -15.03 3.58
C HIS A 215 0.56 -15.18 5.09
N GLU A 216 0.21 -16.38 5.57
CA GLU A 216 -0.10 -16.62 6.97
C GLU A 216 1.16 -16.55 7.84
N LEU A 217 2.34 -16.97 7.36
CA LEU A 217 3.56 -16.77 8.14
C LEU A 217 3.89 -15.28 8.33
N SER A 218 3.53 -14.42 7.36
CA SER A 218 3.62 -12.96 7.53
C SER A 218 2.89 -12.52 8.79
N HIS A 219 1.64 -12.95 8.98
CA HIS A 219 0.85 -12.59 10.16
C HIS A 219 1.48 -13.07 11.47
N MET A 220 2.02 -14.29 11.50
CA MET A 220 2.72 -14.77 12.70
C MET A 220 3.96 -13.92 13.03
N ILE A 221 4.71 -13.49 12.01
CA ILE A 221 5.83 -12.57 12.17
C ILE A 221 5.32 -11.23 12.68
N ASP A 222 4.28 -10.68 12.06
CA ASP A 222 3.72 -9.37 12.38
C ASP A 222 3.21 -9.33 13.83
N PHE A 223 2.49 -10.35 14.30
CA PHE A 223 2.08 -10.49 15.71
C PHE A 223 3.26 -10.66 16.65
N GLY A 224 4.36 -11.26 16.18
CA GLY A 224 5.62 -11.34 16.90
C GLY A 224 6.28 -9.98 17.13
N TYR A 225 6.11 -9.04 16.20
CA TYR A 225 6.56 -7.65 16.33
C TYR A 225 5.57 -6.78 17.11
N ASN A 226 4.31 -6.74 16.69
CA ASN A 226 3.26 -5.96 17.31
C ASN A 226 1.86 -6.42 16.87
N TYR A 227 1.04 -6.90 17.81
CA TYR A 227 -0.37 -7.22 17.56
C TYR A 227 -1.20 -6.02 17.08
N ASN A 228 -0.83 -4.81 17.46
CA ASN A 228 -1.63 -3.60 17.20
C ASN A 228 -1.53 -3.09 15.76
N PHE A 229 -0.73 -3.70 14.89
CA PHE A 229 -0.62 -3.24 13.51
C PHE A 229 -1.99 -3.13 12.83
N PRO A 230 -2.22 -2.10 11.99
CA PRO A 230 -3.50 -1.96 11.28
C PRO A 230 -3.80 -3.18 10.41
N THR A 231 -5.04 -3.68 10.45
CA THR A 231 -5.44 -4.87 9.66
C THR A 231 -5.17 -4.70 8.17
N TRP A 232 -5.40 -3.50 7.61
CA TRP A 232 -5.10 -3.25 6.20
C TRP A 232 -3.62 -3.47 5.86
N PHE A 233 -2.71 -3.08 6.77
CA PHE A 233 -1.27 -3.23 6.61
C PHE A 233 -0.88 -4.70 6.64
N LEU A 234 -1.45 -5.47 7.59
CA LEU A 234 -1.22 -6.91 7.71
C LEU A 234 -1.61 -7.65 6.43
N GLU A 235 -2.82 -7.42 5.92
CA GLU A 235 -3.30 -8.13 4.72
C GLU A 235 -2.59 -7.67 3.44
N ALA A 236 -2.30 -6.37 3.31
CA ALA A 236 -1.52 -5.83 2.19
C ALA A 236 -0.09 -6.41 2.16
N LYS A 237 0.55 -6.51 3.33
CA LYS A 237 1.88 -7.12 3.47
C LYS A 237 1.81 -8.64 3.22
N GLY A 238 0.82 -9.34 3.76
CA GLY A 238 0.62 -10.78 3.51
C GLY A 238 0.47 -11.11 2.03
N ALA A 239 -0.37 -10.36 1.31
CA ALA A 239 -0.53 -10.51 -0.15
C ALA A 239 0.71 -10.11 -0.94
N TRP A 240 1.56 -9.23 -0.40
CA TRP A 240 2.86 -8.92 -1.00
C TRP A 240 3.87 -10.05 -0.75
N GLU A 241 3.85 -10.68 0.43
CA GLU A 241 4.75 -11.79 0.77
C GLU A 241 4.58 -13.00 -0.15
N GLU A 242 3.34 -13.28 -0.58
CA GLU A 242 3.05 -14.28 -1.62
C GLU A 242 3.91 -14.10 -2.86
N LYS A 243 3.94 -12.86 -3.39
CA LYS A 243 4.71 -12.50 -4.58
C LYS A 243 6.21 -12.42 -4.30
N ARG A 244 6.58 -11.94 -3.12
CA ARG A 244 7.97 -11.75 -2.73
C ARG A 244 8.72 -13.07 -2.62
N ILE A 245 8.06 -14.09 -2.08
CA ILE A 245 8.64 -15.42 -1.89
C ILE A 245 8.48 -16.28 -3.15
N TYR A 246 7.34 -16.18 -3.83
CA TYR A 246 7.02 -16.96 -5.03
C TYR A 246 6.73 -16.05 -6.24
N PRO A 247 7.76 -15.41 -6.84
CA PRO A 247 7.59 -14.41 -7.90
C PRO A 247 6.99 -14.95 -9.20
N ASP A 248 7.01 -16.27 -9.41
CA ASP A 248 6.41 -16.91 -10.58
C ASP A 248 4.90 -17.15 -10.43
N LEU A 249 4.38 -17.11 -9.20
CA LEU A 249 2.95 -17.23 -8.93
C LEU A 249 2.25 -15.88 -9.08
N THR A 250 0.95 -15.94 -9.38
CA THR A 250 0.11 -14.76 -9.69
C THR A 250 -1.21 -14.77 -8.94
N ASP A 251 -1.33 -15.52 -7.83
CA ASP A 251 -2.58 -15.60 -7.07
C ASP A 251 -3.03 -14.22 -6.58
N ASN A 252 -2.09 -13.42 -6.05
CA ASN A 252 -2.34 -12.06 -5.60
C ASN A 252 -2.76 -11.07 -6.72
N PHE A 253 -2.68 -11.44 -8.01
CA PHE A 253 -3.17 -10.59 -9.09
C PHE A 253 -4.68 -10.41 -9.05
N GLN A 254 -5.40 -11.37 -8.45
CA GLN A 254 -6.85 -11.30 -8.26
C GLN A 254 -7.29 -10.08 -7.43
N TYR A 255 -6.37 -9.44 -6.70
CA TYR A 255 -6.65 -8.25 -5.90
C TYR A 255 -6.45 -6.93 -6.66
N ILE A 256 -5.75 -6.94 -7.80
CA ILE A 256 -5.43 -5.72 -8.59
C ILE A 256 -6.70 -5.07 -9.14
N SER A 257 -7.71 -5.88 -9.48
CA SER A 257 -9.01 -5.40 -9.97
C SER A 257 -9.69 -4.41 -9.03
N SER A 258 -9.47 -4.50 -7.71
CA SER A 258 -10.05 -3.53 -6.78
C SER A 258 -9.58 -2.09 -7.03
N PHE A 259 -8.44 -1.88 -7.72
CA PHE A 259 -7.99 -0.57 -8.17
C PHE A 259 -8.79 -0.01 -9.36
N THR A 260 -9.84 -0.69 -9.84
CA THR A 260 -10.83 -0.04 -10.72
C THR A 260 -11.62 1.04 -9.99
N ASP A 261 -11.78 0.95 -8.69
CA ASP A 261 -12.34 2.02 -7.86
C ASP A 261 -11.19 2.77 -7.17
N SER A 262 -10.32 3.40 -7.96
CA SER A 262 -9.07 4.04 -7.50
C SER A 262 -9.29 5.24 -6.56
N ASP A 263 -10.51 5.73 -6.53
CA ASP A 263 -11.08 6.86 -5.79
C ASP A 263 -11.53 6.53 -4.36
N TYR A 264 -11.49 5.24 -3.96
CA TYR A 264 -11.46 4.84 -2.55
C TYR A 264 -10.07 4.98 -1.92
N ALA A 265 -10.02 5.17 -0.60
CA ALA A 265 -8.76 5.19 0.14
C ALA A 265 -7.95 3.89 -0.05
N LEU A 266 -6.63 3.98 0.09
CA LEU A 266 -5.75 2.81 0.02
C LEU A 266 -6.06 1.76 1.10
N ASP A 267 -6.37 2.21 2.31
CA ASP A 267 -6.78 1.40 3.45
C ASP A 267 -8.30 1.29 3.60
N TYR A 268 -9.05 1.69 2.56
CA TYR A 268 -10.50 1.57 2.57
C TYR A 268 -10.90 0.11 2.75
N GLY A 269 -11.94 -0.12 3.54
CA GLY A 269 -12.33 -1.45 3.98
C GLY A 269 -12.49 -1.44 5.48
N LYS A 270 -13.68 -1.76 5.95
CA LYS A 270 -13.95 -2.09 7.34
C LYS A 270 -15.07 -3.11 7.35
N TYR A 271 -15.08 -3.98 8.35
CA TYR A 271 -16.24 -4.79 8.68
C TYR A 271 -17.37 -3.87 9.19
N THR A 272 -18.10 -3.25 8.28
CA THR A 272 -19.28 -2.43 8.57
C THR A 272 -20.52 -3.17 8.14
N ILE A 273 -21.61 -2.97 8.88
CA ILE A 273 -22.92 -3.58 8.61
C ILE A 273 -23.47 -3.09 7.26
N ASP A 274 -23.07 -1.90 6.83
CA ASP A 274 -23.60 -1.22 5.64
C ASP A 274 -22.91 -1.62 4.32
N ASN A 275 -21.75 -2.29 4.39
CA ASN A 275 -20.96 -2.65 3.21
C ASN A 275 -21.20 -4.11 2.81
N ASN A 276 -22.12 -4.30 1.86
CA ASN A 276 -22.46 -5.60 1.26
C ASN A 276 -21.46 -6.07 0.20
N THR A 277 -20.51 -5.22 -0.18
CA THR A 277 -19.41 -5.54 -1.11
C THR A 277 -18.16 -5.90 -0.32
N ASP A 278 -17.38 -6.85 -0.84
CA ASP A 278 -16.17 -7.37 -0.16
C ASP A 278 -15.00 -6.36 -0.21
N GLU A 279 -15.19 -5.21 0.44
CA GLU A 279 -14.21 -4.11 0.50
C GLU A 279 -12.92 -4.52 1.18
N SER A 280 -12.91 -5.61 1.94
CA SER A 280 -11.68 -6.17 2.49
C SER A 280 -10.70 -6.60 1.39
N SER A 281 -11.17 -6.88 0.15
CA SER A 281 -10.32 -7.07 -1.03
C SER A 281 -9.38 -5.89 -1.34
N ARG A 282 -9.75 -4.66 -0.91
CA ARG A 282 -8.94 -3.46 -1.07
C ARG A 282 -7.69 -3.50 -0.19
N TRP A 283 -7.79 -4.02 1.03
CA TRP A 283 -6.62 -4.22 1.89
C TRP A 283 -5.57 -5.09 1.19
N TYR A 284 -5.98 -6.22 0.62
CA TYR A 284 -5.06 -7.10 -0.13
C TYR A 284 -4.41 -6.35 -1.28
N SER A 285 -5.17 -5.54 -2.04
CA SER A 285 -4.64 -4.79 -3.19
C SER A 285 -3.50 -3.83 -2.83
N GLY A 286 -3.44 -3.39 -1.57
CA GLY A 286 -2.31 -2.63 -1.00
C GLY A 286 -0.96 -3.32 -1.20
N TRP A 287 -0.91 -4.62 -1.51
CA TRP A 287 0.33 -5.31 -1.89
C TRP A 287 1.10 -4.60 -3.01
N LEU A 288 0.40 -3.96 -3.95
CA LEU A 288 1.02 -3.27 -5.07
C LEU A 288 1.77 -2.01 -4.62
N PHE A 289 1.34 -1.37 -3.52
CA PHE A 289 2.06 -0.27 -2.88
C PHE A 289 3.41 -0.74 -2.32
N PHE A 290 3.42 -1.85 -1.58
CA PHE A 290 4.67 -2.45 -1.10
C PHE A 290 5.55 -2.97 -2.24
N GLN A 291 4.95 -3.49 -3.32
CA GLN A 291 5.69 -3.87 -4.52
C GLN A 291 6.40 -2.68 -5.15
N LEU A 292 5.77 -1.51 -5.21
CA LEU A 292 6.39 -0.29 -5.73
C LEU A 292 7.65 0.08 -4.95
N ILE A 293 7.54 0.10 -3.62
CA ILE A 293 8.64 0.44 -2.71
C ILE A 293 9.77 -0.57 -2.86
N TYR A 294 9.45 -1.87 -2.85
CA TYR A 294 10.42 -2.94 -3.04
C TYR A 294 11.18 -2.83 -4.37
N GLU A 295 10.49 -2.54 -5.47
CA GLU A 295 11.12 -2.55 -6.80
C GLU A 295 11.88 -1.27 -7.17
N ASN A 296 11.61 -0.17 -6.47
CA ASN A 296 12.14 1.15 -6.83
C ASN A 296 12.96 1.83 -5.72
N LEU A 297 12.77 1.46 -4.46
CA LEU A 297 13.45 2.09 -3.31
C LEU A 297 14.27 1.11 -2.48
N GLU A 298 13.78 -0.11 -2.24
CA GLU A 298 14.50 -1.06 -1.39
C GLU A 298 15.79 -1.58 -2.04
N ASP A 299 16.82 -1.69 -1.21
CA ASP A 299 18.04 -2.43 -1.51
C ASP A 299 18.59 -3.09 -0.25
N LYS A 300 19.79 -3.65 -0.34
CA LYS A 300 20.44 -4.33 0.79
C LYS A 300 20.71 -3.41 1.97
N ASP A 301 20.98 -2.14 1.71
CA ASP A 301 21.31 -1.13 2.73
C ASP A 301 20.03 -0.45 3.26
N HIS A 302 18.93 -0.48 2.49
CA HIS A 302 17.62 0.10 2.82
C HIS A 302 16.48 -0.95 2.77
N PRO A 303 16.45 -1.94 3.69
CA PRO A 303 15.45 -3.01 3.70
C PRO A 303 14.15 -2.54 4.39
N PHE A 304 13.39 -1.68 3.70
CA PHE A 304 12.23 -0.98 4.26
C PHE A 304 11.21 -1.91 4.94
N LEU A 305 10.78 -2.99 4.30
CA LEU A 305 9.75 -3.88 4.88
C LEU A 305 10.17 -4.62 6.16
N ARG A 306 11.47 -4.82 6.40
CA ARG A 306 11.93 -5.27 7.71
C ARG A 306 11.92 -4.12 8.71
N LYS A 307 12.44 -2.96 8.29
CA LYS A 307 12.61 -1.80 9.14
C LYS A 307 11.29 -1.19 9.60
N ILE A 308 10.25 -1.26 8.77
CA ILE A 308 8.91 -0.79 9.13
C ILE A 308 8.31 -1.59 10.29
N LEU A 309 8.57 -2.90 10.37
CA LEU A 309 8.14 -3.72 11.52
C LEU A 309 8.95 -3.38 12.78
N GLU A 310 10.26 -3.19 12.64
CA GLU A 310 11.13 -2.76 13.74
C GLU A 310 10.75 -1.37 14.28
N ARG A 311 10.31 -0.45 13.40
CA ARG A 311 9.74 0.86 13.76
C ARG A 311 8.42 0.69 14.50
N GLY A 312 7.57 -0.16 13.93
CA GLY A 312 6.22 -0.42 14.37
C GLY A 312 6.08 -1.10 15.73
N ILE A 313 7.16 -1.56 16.36
CA ILE A 313 7.12 -2.18 17.70
C ILE A 313 6.49 -1.28 18.78
N THR A 314 6.50 0.04 18.59
CA THR A 314 5.91 1.02 19.53
C THR A 314 4.52 1.50 19.10
N TYR A 315 4.02 1.05 17.94
CA TYR A 315 2.72 1.43 17.41
C TYR A 315 1.59 1.00 18.37
N VAL A 316 0.57 1.86 18.48
CA VAL A 316 -0.62 1.64 19.32
C VAL A 316 -1.88 1.90 18.51
N ILE A 317 -2.99 1.23 18.85
CA ILE A 317 -4.28 1.26 18.10
C ILE A 317 -4.86 2.68 17.90
N ASN A 318 -4.48 3.66 18.72
CA ASN A 318 -4.95 5.05 18.62
C ASN A 318 -4.03 5.96 17.79
N ASP A 319 -2.95 5.42 17.25
CA ASP A 319 -2.07 6.14 16.32
C ASP A 319 -2.75 6.20 14.94
N GLU A 320 -2.51 7.26 14.19
CA GLU A 320 -2.96 7.33 12.80
C GLU A 320 -2.22 6.23 12.04
N GLY A 321 -2.93 5.38 11.28
CA GLY A 321 -2.45 4.08 10.77
C GLY A 321 -1.21 4.09 9.87
N TYR A 322 -0.58 5.25 9.71
CA TYR A 322 0.53 5.53 8.81
C TYR A 322 1.78 6.05 9.52
N THR A 323 1.72 6.49 10.78
CA THR A 323 2.85 7.20 11.42
C THR A 323 4.15 6.39 11.37
N PHE A 324 4.10 5.10 11.67
CA PHE A 324 5.29 4.23 11.62
C PHE A 324 5.79 3.97 10.18
N ILE A 325 4.91 4.06 9.18
CA ILE A 325 5.26 3.96 7.76
C ILE A 325 5.96 5.25 7.33
N ASP A 326 5.36 6.39 7.65
CA ASP A 326 5.85 7.74 7.37
C ASP A 326 7.23 7.97 7.98
N GLU A 327 7.40 7.68 9.28
CA GLU A 327 8.68 7.81 9.99
C GLU A 327 9.79 6.96 9.37
N GLU A 328 9.49 5.74 8.91
CA GLU A 328 10.52 4.87 8.32
C GLU A 328 10.82 5.25 6.86
N LEU A 329 9.85 5.77 6.11
CA LEU A 329 10.08 6.39 4.80
C LEU A 329 11.00 7.61 4.94
N GLU A 330 10.75 8.49 5.92
CA GLU A 330 11.57 9.68 6.15
C GLU A 330 13.00 9.27 6.54
N SER A 331 13.11 8.26 7.41
CA SER A 331 14.38 7.72 7.89
C SER A 331 15.25 7.09 6.79
N LEU A 332 14.66 6.28 5.90
CA LEU A 332 15.42 5.53 4.89
C LEU A 332 15.57 6.27 3.56
N PHE A 333 14.60 7.09 3.18
CA PHE A 333 14.50 7.62 1.83
C PHE A 333 14.36 9.15 1.75
N GLU A 334 14.28 9.85 2.89
CA GLU A 334 13.99 11.29 2.95
C GLU A 334 12.66 11.65 2.23
N MET A 335 11.68 10.73 2.28
CA MET A 335 10.34 10.85 1.69
C MET A 335 9.28 10.69 2.78
N ASP A 336 8.14 11.34 2.64
CA ASP A 336 6.97 11.09 3.48
C ASP A 336 5.95 10.15 2.79
N PHE A 337 4.89 9.77 3.50
CA PHE A 337 3.82 8.92 2.97
C PHE A 337 3.13 9.57 1.77
N THR A 338 2.95 10.90 1.78
CA THR A 338 2.33 11.65 0.69
C THR A 338 3.16 11.60 -0.58
N ASP A 339 4.48 11.72 -0.47
CA ASP A 339 5.42 11.59 -1.59
C ASP A 339 5.29 10.23 -2.27
N ILE A 340 5.37 9.14 -1.49
CA ILE A 340 5.30 7.78 -2.06
C ILE A 340 3.90 7.42 -2.53
N HIS A 341 2.85 7.91 -1.87
CA HIS A 341 1.46 7.74 -2.30
C HIS A 341 1.25 8.37 -3.68
N ARG A 342 1.75 9.58 -3.89
CA ARG A 342 1.72 10.24 -5.20
C ARG A 342 2.48 9.43 -6.26
N VAL A 343 3.69 8.96 -5.96
CA VAL A 343 4.47 8.10 -6.88
C VAL A 343 3.70 6.82 -7.21
N PHE A 344 3.03 6.21 -6.23
CA PHE A 344 2.17 5.04 -6.42
C PHE A 344 1.01 5.34 -7.38
N ARG A 345 0.30 6.46 -7.19
CA ARG A 345 -0.81 6.85 -8.08
C ARG A 345 -0.35 7.16 -9.50
N ILE A 346 0.78 7.82 -9.68
CA ILE A 346 1.34 8.06 -11.02
C ILE A 346 1.79 6.74 -11.67
N THR A 347 2.42 5.84 -10.91
CA THR A 347 2.87 4.55 -11.42
C THR A 347 1.69 3.67 -11.83
N ASN A 348 0.59 3.69 -11.08
CA ASN A 348 -0.65 3.02 -11.47
C ASN A 348 -1.31 3.68 -12.68
N GLY A 349 -1.18 5.01 -12.84
CA GLY A 349 -1.66 5.75 -14.02
C GLY A 349 -0.87 5.50 -15.29
N ILE A 350 0.39 5.06 -15.18
CA ILE A 350 1.25 4.67 -16.31
C ILE A 350 1.14 3.16 -16.58
N LEU A 351 1.20 2.38 -15.50
CA LEU A 351 1.19 0.92 -15.45
C LEU A 351 2.11 0.29 -16.48
N THR A 352 3.40 0.65 -16.50
CA THR A 352 4.40 0.14 -17.46
C THR A 352 5.53 -0.65 -16.80
N ASP A 353 6.13 -1.56 -17.57
CA ASP A 353 7.33 -2.32 -17.25
C ASP A 353 8.57 -1.79 -17.97
N ASP A 354 8.41 -0.80 -18.85
CA ASP A 354 9.53 -0.17 -19.55
C ASP A 354 10.13 1.00 -18.74
N LYS A 355 11.14 0.70 -17.92
CA LYS A 355 11.91 1.72 -17.18
C LYS A 355 12.66 2.72 -18.08
N LYS A 356 12.72 2.52 -19.41
CA LYS A 356 13.35 3.47 -20.35
C LYS A 356 12.40 4.58 -20.78
N ILE A 357 11.09 4.35 -20.76
CA ILE A 357 10.10 5.39 -21.12
C ILE A 357 9.78 6.29 -19.92
N THR A 358 10.01 5.81 -18.70
CA THR A 358 9.80 6.52 -17.43
C THR A 358 10.85 6.07 -16.40
N GLU A 359 11.65 6.99 -15.87
CA GLU A 359 12.80 6.63 -15.01
C GLU A 359 12.36 6.17 -13.59
N ASN A 360 11.18 6.60 -13.12
CA ASN A 360 10.78 6.44 -11.71
C ASN A 360 9.40 5.79 -11.50
N TYR A 361 8.66 5.46 -12.56
CA TYR A 361 7.25 5.05 -12.45
C TYR A 361 6.97 3.75 -13.22
N ALA A 362 7.51 2.63 -12.74
CA ALA A 362 7.32 1.33 -13.37
C ALA A 362 7.25 0.17 -12.37
N TYR A 363 6.53 -0.87 -12.76
CA TYR A 363 6.59 -2.19 -12.11
C TYR A 363 7.25 -3.18 -13.04
N ASN A 364 8.14 -4.03 -12.53
CA ASN A 364 8.83 -5.03 -13.37
C ASN A 364 7.85 -5.99 -14.06
N ASP A 365 6.72 -6.30 -13.40
CA ASP A 365 5.71 -7.23 -13.88
C ASP A 365 4.45 -6.54 -14.45
N ALA A 366 4.48 -5.23 -14.73
CA ALA A 366 3.31 -4.49 -15.20
C ALA A 366 2.65 -5.11 -16.44
N ALA A 367 3.42 -5.67 -17.37
CA ALA A 367 2.87 -6.37 -18.53
C ALA A 367 1.97 -7.57 -18.15
N LYS A 368 2.33 -8.29 -17.08
CA LYS A 368 1.53 -9.39 -16.56
C LYS A 368 0.27 -8.87 -15.86
N TYR A 369 0.38 -7.77 -15.11
CA TYR A 369 -0.79 -7.12 -14.48
C TYR A 369 -1.81 -6.70 -15.54
N ARG A 370 -1.37 -6.01 -16.59
CA ARG A 370 -2.22 -5.59 -17.72
C ARG A 370 -2.86 -6.78 -18.42
N LYS A 371 -2.10 -7.87 -18.62
CA LYS A 371 -2.63 -9.10 -19.21
C LYS A 371 -3.75 -9.71 -18.36
N HIS A 372 -3.52 -9.86 -17.06
CA HIS A 372 -4.51 -10.40 -16.12
C HIS A 372 -5.80 -9.57 -16.12
N LEU A 373 -5.68 -8.24 -16.01
CA LEU A 373 -6.83 -7.33 -16.05
C LEU A 373 -7.60 -7.43 -17.38
N ARG A 374 -6.90 -7.53 -18.53
CA ARG A 374 -7.56 -7.74 -19.83
C ARG A 374 -8.37 -9.03 -19.86
N GLU A 375 -7.81 -10.13 -19.36
CA GLU A 375 -8.50 -11.43 -19.30
C GLU A 375 -9.70 -11.39 -18.34
N TYR A 376 -9.59 -10.63 -17.24
CA TYR A 376 -10.66 -10.48 -16.26
C TYR A 376 -11.86 -9.68 -16.80
N TYR A 377 -11.63 -8.54 -17.47
CA TYR A 377 -12.69 -7.63 -17.91
C TYR A 377 -13.21 -7.88 -19.33
N THR A 378 -12.72 -8.89 -20.07
CA THR A 378 -13.21 -9.18 -21.43
C THR A 378 -14.66 -9.66 -21.50
N ASP A 379 -15.23 -10.14 -20.39
CA ASP A 379 -16.59 -10.72 -20.36
C ASP A 379 -17.71 -9.73 -19.94
N ASP A 380 -17.39 -8.61 -19.28
CA ASP A 380 -18.39 -7.61 -18.82
C ASP A 380 -18.28 -6.26 -19.57
N THR A 381 -19.21 -6.04 -20.50
CA THR A 381 -19.64 -4.78 -21.12
C THR A 381 -18.68 -3.56 -21.18
N GLN A 382 -18.17 -3.27 -22.38
CA GLN A 382 -17.91 -1.97 -23.06
C GLN A 382 -17.37 -0.70 -22.35
N ASN A 383 -17.07 -0.66 -21.04
CA ASN A 383 -16.67 0.60 -20.37
C ASN A 383 -15.20 0.69 -19.93
N TYR A 384 -14.38 -0.35 -20.08
CA TYR A 384 -12.97 -0.28 -19.70
C TYR A 384 -12.10 0.14 -20.90
N TYR A 385 -11.86 1.45 -21.03
CA TYR A 385 -11.01 2.02 -22.07
C TYR A 385 -9.54 1.60 -21.85
N PHE A 386 -9.08 0.62 -22.62
CA PHE A 386 -7.70 0.17 -22.60
C PHE A 386 -6.74 1.20 -23.22
N LEU A 387 -5.71 1.55 -22.44
CA LEU A 387 -4.29 1.65 -22.80
C LEU A 387 -4.01 1.86 -24.31
N HIS A 388 -3.82 3.11 -24.73
CA HIS A 388 -3.17 3.36 -26.01
C HIS A 388 -1.70 2.90 -25.91
N GLN A 389 -1.34 1.79 -26.55
CA GLN A 389 0.05 1.27 -26.62
C GLN A 389 0.68 0.85 -25.28
N ASP A 390 -0.05 0.08 -24.46
CA ASP A 390 0.43 -0.47 -23.17
C ASP A 390 0.73 0.57 -22.06
N ILE A 391 0.15 1.78 -22.16
CA ILE A 391 0.31 2.87 -21.17
C ILE A 391 -1.07 3.40 -20.74
N GLY A 392 -1.27 3.57 -19.42
CA GLY A 392 -2.50 4.13 -18.83
C GLY A 392 -2.97 3.40 -17.56
N PRO A 393 -3.92 3.99 -16.81
CA PRO A 393 -4.51 3.37 -15.63
C PRO A 393 -5.38 2.17 -15.98
N ILE A 394 -5.74 1.44 -14.94
CA ILE A 394 -6.71 0.34 -14.99
C ILE A 394 -8.10 0.88 -15.35
N TYR A 395 -8.45 2.04 -14.81
CA TYR A 395 -9.75 2.70 -15.00
C TYR A 395 -9.54 4.20 -15.22
N PHE A 396 -10.29 4.75 -16.19
CA PHE A 396 -10.49 6.19 -16.33
C PHE A 396 -11.88 6.52 -15.84
N GLU A 397 -11.99 7.51 -14.98
CA GLU A 397 -13.28 7.98 -14.49
C GLU A 397 -14.06 8.66 -15.61
N ASN A 398 -13.41 9.59 -16.32
CA ASN A 398 -14.03 10.31 -17.43
C ASN A 398 -13.02 10.85 -18.44
N GLU A 399 -13.54 11.45 -19.51
CA GLU A 399 -12.78 12.14 -20.54
C GLU A 399 -13.14 13.63 -20.60
N VAL A 400 -12.10 14.47 -20.53
CA VAL A 400 -12.19 15.91 -20.73
C VAL A 400 -11.79 16.24 -22.16
N SER A 401 -12.71 16.81 -22.94
CA SER A 401 -12.46 17.21 -24.33
C SER A 401 -12.34 18.72 -24.48
N PHE A 402 -11.24 19.19 -25.08
CA PHE A 402 -10.99 20.61 -25.33
C PHE A 402 -10.59 20.86 -26.79
N ASN A 403 -11.49 21.49 -27.55
CA ASN A 403 -11.22 21.93 -28.92
C ASN A 403 -11.07 23.46 -28.97
N GLY A 404 -9.88 23.94 -29.32
CA GLY A 404 -9.50 25.34 -29.34
C GLY A 404 -10.13 26.20 -30.45
N GLU A 405 -10.90 25.60 -31.37
CA GLU A 405 -11.76 26.33 -32.33
C GLU A 405 -13.15 26.64 -31.75
N SER A 406 -13.62 25.81 -30.83
CA SER A 406 -14.98 25.90 -30.28
C SER A 406 -15.10 26.83 -29.08
N THR A 407 -14.07 26.87 -28.23
CA THR A 407 -14.04 27.66 -26.99
C THR A 407 -12.61 27.99 -26.60
N ASP A 408 -12.44 29.04 -25.78
CA ASP A 408 -11.16 29.41 -25.17
C ASP A 408 -10.92 28.75 -23.81
N SER A 409 -11.96 28.13 -23.21
CA SER A 409 -11.83 27.37 -21.96
C SER A 409 -12.89 26.29 -21.81
N VAL A 410 -12.57 25.25 -21.04
CA VAL A 410 -13.48 24.18 -20.59
C VAL A 410 -13.25 23.96 -19.09
N SER A 411 -14.32 23.66 -18.36
CA SER A 411 -14.22 23.22 -16.95
C SER A 411 -14.72 21.78 -16.84
N TYR A 412 -14.16 21.04 -15.88
CA TYR A 412 -14.63 19.73 -15.44
C TYR A 412 -14.80 19.77 -13.92
N ASN A 413 -15.97 19.41 -13.42
CA ASN A 413 -16.28 19.37 -12.00
C ASN A 413 -16.45 17.91 -11.55
N GLY A 414 -15.62 17.45 -10.61
CA GLY A 414 -15.61 16.05 -10.15
C GLY A 414 -16.96 15.59 -9.59
N ASN A 415 -17.77 16.51 -9.06
CA ASN A 415 -19.09 16.20 -8.54
C ASN A 415 -20.14 16.09 -9.64
N SER A 416 -20.25 17.07 -10.54
CA SER A 416 -21.32 17.08 -11.55
C SER A 416 -20.99 16.29 -12.81
N ASP A 417 -19.71 16.23 -13.18
CA ASP A 417 -19.23 15.57 -14.39
C ASP A 417 -18.53 14.23 -14.07
N GLY A 418 -18.10 14.01 -12.83
CA GLY A 418 -17.53 12.76 -12.34
C GLY A 418 -18.55 11.91 -11.57
N ASN A 419 -18.05 11.06 -10.68
CA ASN A 419 -18.85 10.18 -9.83
C ASN A 419 -19.09 10.75 -8.42
N SER A 420 -18.65 11.99 -8.16
CA SER A 420 -18.71 12.63 -6.83
C SER A 420 -17.95 11.88 -5.72
N ARG A 421 -16.90 11.13 -6.05
CA ARG A 421 -16.11 10.36 -5.09
C ARG A 421 -14.62 10.67 -5.24
N LEU A 422 -14.00 11.12 -4.16
CA LEU A 422 -12.55 11.29 -4.03
C LEU A 422 -12.22 11.23 -2.54
N ASN A 423 -12.14 10.00 -2.03
CA ASN A 423 -11.77 9.74 -0.64
C ASN A 423 -10.34 10.25 -0.34
N ARG A 424 -10.03 10.36 0.95
CA ARG A 424 -8.64 10.49 1.39
C ARG A 424 -7.76 9.38 0.78
N LEU A 425 -6.48 9.64 0.55
CA LEU A 425 -5.55 8.65 -0.02
C LEU A 425 -6.07 7.93 -1.27
N SER A 426 -6.65 8.67 -2.22
CA SER A 426 -7.24 8.11 -3.43
C SER A 426 -6.90 8.93 -4.67
N VAL A 427 -7.39 8.50 -5.84
CA VAL A 427 -7.10 9.13 -7.12
C VAL A 427 -8.22 9.00 -8.15
N ASP A 428 -8.43 10.08 -8.91
CA ASP A 428 -9.16 10.08 -10.18
C ASP A 428 -8.20 10.17 -11.35
N TYR A 429 -8.47 9.35 -12.38
CA TYR A 429 -7.76 9.40 -13.66
C TYR A 429 -8.70 9.90 -14.75
N LEU A 430 -8.37 11.03 -15.36
CA LEU A 430 -9.15 11.63 -16.45
C LEU A 430 -8.35 11.61 -17.75
N SER A 431 -8.95 11.12 -18.83
CA SER A 431 -8.37 11.20 -20.17
C SER A 431 -8.53 12.63 -20.71
N LEU A 432 -7.47 13.24 -21.23
CA LEU A 432 -7.54 14.57 -21.84
C LEU A 432 -7.42 14.48 -23.37
N LYS A 433 -8.51 14.81 -24.07
CA LYS A 433 -8.53 15.00 -25.53
C LYS A 433 -8.40 16.48 -25.89
N THR A 434 -7.44 16.79 -26.77
CA THR A 434 -7.15 18.15 -27.20
C THR A 434 -7.11 18.26 -28.71
N GLU A 435 -7.74 19.27 -29.27
CA GLU A 435 -7.72 19.57 -30.71
C GLU A 435 -7.45 21.07 -30.94
N ASN A 436 -6.66 21.39 -31.97
CA ASN A 436 -6.43 22.77 -32.42
C ASN A 436 -5.91 23.73 -31.32
N LEU A 437 -4.95 23.26 -30.51
CA LEU A 437 -4.40 24.00 -29.38
C LEU A 437 -2.86 24.01 -29.45
N ASP A 438 -2.28 25.20 -29.38
CA ASP A 438 -0.82 25.38 -29.32
C ASP A 438 -0.30 25.35 -27.88
N ASN A 439 -1.04 25.92 -26.93
CA ASN A 439 -0.68 25.95 -25.52
C ASN A 439 -1.96 25.90 -24.66
N ILE A 440 -1.93 25.11 -23.60
CA ILE A 440 -3.02 25.05 -22.61
C ILE A 440 -2.49 25.19 -21.19
N SER A 441 -3.29 25.85 -20.36
CA SER A 441 -3.15 25.87 -18.90
C SER A 441 -4.22 24.99 -18.28
N LEU A 442 -3.83 24.13 -17.34
CA LEU A 442 -4.73 23.44 -16.43
C LEU A 442 -4.61 24.12 -15.07
N GLU A 443 -5.74 24.41 -14.42
CA GLU A 443 -5.80 25.00 -13.09
C GLU A 443 -6.76 24.17 -12.24
N LEU A 444 -6.28 23.64 -11.11
CA LEU A 444 -7.10 22.92 -10.14
C LEU A 444 -7.65 23.90 -9.10
N MET A 445 -8.94 23.79 -8.83
CA MET A 445 -9.64 24.48 -7.75
C MET A 445 -10.25 23.42 -6.83
N SER A 446 -9.85 23.42 -5.56
CA SER A 446 -10.36 22.52 -4.52
C SER A 446 -10.36 23.25 -3.18
N ASN A 447 -10.98 22.64 -2.16
CA ASN A 447 -10.78 23.10 -0.80
C ASN A 447 -9.31 22.88 -0.39
N GLN A 448 -8.70 23.87 0.28
CA GLN A 448 -7.30 23.77 0.71
C GLN A 448 -7.09 22.74 1.81
N ASP A 449 -8.14 22.44 2.59
CA ASP A 449 -8.07 21.49 3.70
C ASP A 449 -8.01 20.03 3.22
N ASP A 450 -8.40 19.75 1.98
CA ASP A 450 -8.52 18.38 1.44
C ASP A 450 -7.23 17.89 0.75
N GLU A 451 -6.14 18.67 0.75
CA GLU A 451 -4.83 18.30 0.17
C GLU A 451 -4.90 17.70 -1.26
N VAL A 452 -5.84 18.19 -2.07
CA VAL A 452 -6.02 17.73 -3.45
C VAL A 452 -4.94 18.32 -4.36
N ASN A 453 -4.28 17.44 -5.12
CA ASN A 453 -3.19 17.77 -6.03
C ASN A 453 -3.52 17.35 -7.46
N ILE A 454 -2.94 18.06 -8.42
CA ILE A 454 -3.06 17.77 -9.86
C ILE A 454 -1.70 17.43 -10.45
N ASP A 455 -1.68 16.32 -11.19
CA ASP A 455 -0.60 15.92 -12.07
C ASP A 455 -1.14 15.64 -13.47
N ILE A 456 -0.25 15.63 -14.46
CA ILE A 456 -0.57 15.13 -15.79
C ILE A 456 0.55 14.25 -16.34
N ILE A 457 0.17 13.05 -16.79
CA ILE A 457 1.02 12.11 -17.49
C ILE A 457 0.89 12.38 -18.99
N LEU A 458 2.02 12.60 -19.66
CA LEU A 458 2.11 12.96 -21.07
C LEU A 458 2.99 11.95 -21.81
N TYR A 459 2.40 11.14 -22.67
CA TYR A 459 3.14 10.18 -23.48
C TYR A 459 3.33 10.69 -24.91
N ASN A 460 4.59 10.82 -25.33
CA ASN A 460 4.98 11.20 -26.67
C ASN A 460 5.37 9.94 -27.47
N SER A 461 4.52 9.55 -28.42
CA SER A 461 4.74 8.35 -29.25
C SER A 461 5.87 8.49 -30.26
N THR A 462 6.34 9.71 -30.56
CA THR A 462 7.46 9.96 -31.46
C THR A 462 8.80 9.76 -30.76
N THR A 463 8.93 10.24 -29.52
CA THR A 463 10.15 10.08 -28.71
C THR A 463 10.13 8.80 -27.89
N ASN A 464 8.97 8.15 -27.76
CA ASN A 464 8.72 7.03 -26.86
C ASN A 464 9.12 7.35 -25.41
N LYS A 465 8.65 8.50 -24.92
CA LYS A 465 8.94 9.00 -23.57
C LYS A 465 7.67 9.45 -22.88
N ILE A 466 7.63 9.23 -21.56
CA ILE A 466 6.62 9.76 -20.66
C ILE A 466 7.23 10.94 -19.91
N GLU A 467 6.50 12.04 -19.88
CA GLU A 467 6.74 13.18 -19.00
C GLU A 467 5.61 13.25 -17.98
N VAL A 468 5.93 13.53 -16.71
CA VAL A 468 4.94 13.84 -15.68
C VAL A 468 5.15 15.28 -15.27
N LYS A 469 4.09 16.09 -15.37
CA LYS A 469 4.09 17.48 -14.91
C LYS A 469 3.14 17.62 -13.72
N SER A 470 3.54 18.44 -12.76
CA SER A 470 2.80 18.67 -11.53
C SER A 470 2.36 20.12 -11.44
N GLY A 471 1.23 20.36 -10.75
CA GLY A 471 0.83 21.72 -10.39
C GLY A 471 1.91 22.40 -9.55
N SER A 472 2.43 23.55 -10.00
CA SER A 472 3.34 24.37 -9.19
C SER A 472 2.58 25.14 -8.11
N GLU A 473 3.23 26.11 -7.43
CA GLU A 473 2.51 27.13 -6.63
C GLU A 473 1.30 27.65 -7.44
N GLU A 474 0.10 27.58 -6.85
CA GLU A 474 -1.24 27.79 -7.46
C GLU A 474 -1.91 26.60 -8.19
N SER A 475 -1.38 25.38 -8.11
CA SER A 475 -2.00 24.16 -8.69
C SER A 475 -2.25 24.28 -10.21
N LYS A 476 -1.30 24.91 -10.92
CA LYS A 476 -1.34 25.16 -12.37
C LYS A 476 -0.32 24.35 -13.14
N ILE A 477 -0.72 23.83 -14.30
CA ILE A 477 0.14 23.09 -15.23
C ILE A 477 0.07 23.71 -16.62
N GLN A 478 1.24 23.96 -17.22
CA GLN A 478 1.36 24.43 -18.61
C GLN A 478 1.77 23.30 -19.55
N ILE A 479 1.04 23.17 -20.66
CA ILE A 479 1.31 22.18 -21.70
C ILE A 479 1.46 22.90 -23.04
N GLU A 480 2.69 22.89 -23.54
CA GLU A 480 3.01 23.33 -24.90
C GLU A 480 2.74 22.19 -25.88
N LYS A 481 2.19 22.56 -27.05
CA LYS A 481 1.86 21.66 -28.15
C LYS A 481 1.21 20.36 -27.67
N PRO A 482 0.04 20.43 -27.01
CA PRO A 482 -0.64 19.22 -26.55
C PRO A 482 -0.87 18.20 -27.68
N GLY A 483 -0.96 18.63 -28.94
CA GLY A 483 -1.01 17.74 -30.11
C GLY A 483 0.18 16.79 -30.28
N ASP A 484 1.35 17.06 -29.69
CA ASP A 484 2.55 16.22 -29.78
C ASP A 484 2.46 14.95 -28.89
N TYR A 485 1.52 14.93 -27.93
CA TYR A 485 1.34 13.81 -27.00
C TYR A 485 0.16 12.92 -27.43
N ALA A 486 0.45 11.64 -27.65
CA ALA A 486 -0.55 10.65 -28.04
C ALA A 486 -1.51 10.31 -26.90
N THR A 487 -1.02 10.33 -25.66
CA THR A 487 -1.82 10.06 -24.46
C THR A 487 -1.58 11.16 -23.42
N LYS A 488 -2.66 11.61 -22.78
CA LYS A 488 -2.65 12.64 -21.74
C LYS A 488 -3.61 12.22 -20.65
N ILE A 489 -3.12 12.08 -19.43
CA ILE A 489 -3.89 11.56 -18.31
C ILE A 489 -3.74 12.55 -17.17
N ILE A 490 -4.83 13.25 -16.85
CA ILE A 490 -4.88 14.09 -15.65
C ILE A 490 -5.06 13.15 -14.46
N VAL A 491 -4.28 13.37 -13.43
CA VAL A 491 -4.27 12.58 -12.20
C VAL A 491 -4.62 13.54 -11.07
N ILE A 492 -5.79 13.35 -10.45
CA ILE A 492 -6.23 14.13 -9.30
C ILE A 492 -6.08 13.25 -8.07
N THR A 493 -5.09 13.56 -7.24
CA THR A 493 -4.81 12.79 -6.02
C THR A 493 -5.24 13.55 -4.79
N ARG A 494 -5.84 12.85 -3.84
CA ARG A 494 -6.07 13.37 -2.50
C ARG A 494 -5.14 12.66 -1.52
N ASN A 495 -4.37 13.42 -0.75
CA ASN A 495 -3.22 12.91 -0.01
C ASN A 495 -3.32 13.02 1.52
N ASP A 496 -4.38 13.61 2.06
CA ASP A 496 -4.56 13.67 3.51
C ASP A 496 -4.74 12.28 4.11
N VAL A 497 -4.20 12.08 5.30
CA VAL A 497 -4.27 10.82 6.07
C VAL A 497 -5.35 10.84 7.15
N LYS A 498 -5.99 12.00 7.38
CA LYS A 498 -6.94 12.19 8.48
C LYS A 498 -8.30 11.55 8.18
N LEU A 499 -8.71 10.67 9.07
CA LEU A 499 -10.04 10.07 9.08
C LEU A 499 -11.09 11.05 9.63
N ASP A 500 -11.56 12.00 8.82
CA ASP A 500 -12.75 12.83 9.12
C ASP A 500 -13.99 12.32 8.35
N GLY A 501 -14.36 11.07 8.65
CA GLY A 501 -15.63 10.49 8.19
C GLY A 501 -15.73 10.18 6.69
N ASP A 502 -14.63 9.81 6.03
CA ASP A 502 -14.54 9.45 4.59
C ASP A 502 -15.30 10.40 3.66
N ALA A 503 -15.44 11.67 4.04
CA ALA A 503 -16.13 12.66 3.22
C ALA A 503 -15.33 12.87 1.94
N ASP A 504 -15.99 12.79 0.79
CA ASP A 504 -15.37 13.01 -0.52
C ASP A 504 -14.95 14.47 -0.73
N ALA A 505 -13.80 14.68 -1.35
CA ALA A 505 -13.32 16.02 -1.68
C ALA A 505 -13.96 16.53 -2.97
N GLU A 506 -14.30 17.82 -3.00
CA GLU A 506 -14.82 18.47 -4.19
C GLU A 506 -13.69 19.18 -4.95
N TYR A 507 -13.68 19.04 -6.28
CA TYR A 507 -12.72 19.75 -7.13
C TYR A 507 -13.31 20.15 -8.48
N GLU A 508 -12.72 21.20 -9.07
CA GLU A 508 -12.94 21.62 -10.45
C GLU A 508 -11.59 21.84 -11.14
N ILE A 509 -11.46 21.32 -12.36
CA ILE A 509 -10.31 21.58 -13.24
C ILE A 509 -10.77 22.54 -14.33
N LYS A 510 -10.06 23.65 -14.47
CA LYS A 510 -10.26 24.60 -15.57
C LYS A 510 -9.13 24.53 -16.57
N LEU A 511 -9.47 24.24 -17.82
CA LEU A 511 -8.57 24.27 -18.95
C LEU A 511 -8.75 25.57 -19.72
N THR A 512 -7.68 26.30 -19.96
CA THR A 512 -7.71 27.57 -20.71
C THR A 512 -6.68 27.54 -21.83
N LYS A 513 -7.09 28.01 -23.01
CA LYS A 513 -6.21 28.20 -24.16
C LYS A 513 -5.31 29.40 -23.90
N ASN A 514 -4.00 29.18 -23.98
CA ASN A 514 -3.03 30.25 -23.86
C ASN A 514 -2.63 30.76 -25.24
N VAL A 515 -2.80 32.06 -25.47
CA VAL A 515 -2.25 32.74 -26.64
C VAL A 515 -0.85 33.23 -26.25
N ASN A 516 0.19 32.43 -26.51
CA ASN A 516 1.55 32.87 -26.22
C ASN A 516 1.95 34.00 -27.18
N THR A 517 2.14 35.21 -26.63
CA THR A 517 3.10 36.19 -27.15
C THR A 517 4.50 35.57 -27.09
N VAL A 518 5.11 35.34 -28.24
CA VAL A 518 6.46 34.79 -28.38
C VAL A 518 7.48 35.71 -27.71
N THR A 519 8.18 35.22 -26.69
CA THR A 519 9.55 35.63 -26.39
C THR A 519 10.44 34.43 -26.70
N SER A 520 11.33 34.57 -27.67
CA SER A 520 12.10 33.47 -28.26
C SER A 520 13.11 32.86 -27.28
N LEU A 521 12.99 31.57 -26.99
CA LEU A 521 13.92 30.76 -26.19
C LEU A 521 15.38 30.67 -26.72
N LEU A 522 15.66 31.16 -27.93
CA LEU A 522 16.98 31.00 -28.57
C LEU A 522 18.06 31.97 -28.08
N ASP A 523 17.71 33.11 -27.47
CA ASP A 523 18.70 34.06 -26.92
C ASP A 523 19.18 33.66 -25.51
N GLU A 524 18.51 32.70 -24.88
CA GLU A 524 18.62 32.46 -23.44
C GLU A 524 19.57 31.31 -23.04
N LEU A 525 20.02 30.49 -23.99
CA LEU A 525 20.94 29.38 -23.76
C LEU A 525 22.43 29.79 -23.75
N ASN A 526 22.76 31.02 -24.17
CA ASN A 526 24.15 31.49 -24.32
C ASN A 526 24.67 32.40 -23.20
N THR A 527 23.91 32.61 -22.10
CA THR A 527 24.23 33.67 -21.12
C THR A 527 24.55 33.20 -19.71
N ILE A 528 24.43 31.90 -19.39
CA ILE A 528 24.61 31.39 -18.02
C ILE A 528 25.68 30.29 -17.97
N THR A 529 26.64 30.40 -17.05
CA THR A 529 27.70 29.42 -16.86
C THR A 529 27.90 29.12 -15.37
N ILE A 530 27.94 27.85 -15.02
CA ILE A 530 28.24 27.38 -13.66
C ILE A 530 29.68 26.89 -13.63
N SER A 531 30.46 27.37 -12.65
CA SER A 531 31.85 26.96 -12.49
C SER A 531 32.18 26.73 -11.02
N PRO A 532 32.82 25.60 -10.66
CA PRO A 532 33.27 25.38 -9.30
C PRO A 532 34.36 26.40 -8.94
N ASN A 533 34.38 26.90 -7.71
CA ASN A 533 35.50 27.69 -7.22
C ASN A 533 36.64 26.71 -6.84
N PRO A 534 37.81 26.77 -7.48
CA PRO A 534 38.88 25.80 -7.23
C PRO A 534 39.58 25.97 -5.87
N THR A 535 39.21 26.99 -5.09
CA THR A 535 39.87 27.34 -3.82
C THR A 535 38.99 27.20 -2.58
N ASN A 536 37.68 26.97 -2.74
CA ASN A 536 36.74 26.74 -1.64
C ASN A 536 35.54 25.89 -2.12
N GLY A 537 34.63 25.51 -1.23
CA GLY A 537 33.44 24.71 -1.57
C GLY A 537 32.29 25.48 -2.24
N LEU A 538 32.53 26.68 -2.76
CA LEU A 538 31.50 27.54 -3.38
C LEU A 538 31.38 27.27 -4.87
N ILE A 539 30.21 27.59 -5.40
CA ILE A 539 29.93 27.56 -6.84
C ILE A 539 29.71 28.98 -7.32
N ASN A 540 30.37 29.32 -8.44
CA ASN A 540 30.17 30.57 -9.13
C ASN A 540 29.14 30.40 -10.24
N ILE A 541 28.09 31.21 -10.20
CA ILE A 541 27.08 31.28 -11.25
C ILE A 541 27.26 32.62 -11.95
N SER A 542 27.67 32.56 -13.22
CA SER A 542 27.80 33.74 -14.09
C SER A 542 26.57 33.84 -14.98
N TYR A 543 25.98 35.02 -15.07
CA TYR A 543 24.81 35.28 -15.91
C TYR A 543 24.89 36.68 -16.55
N GLN A 544 24.49 36.79 -17.82
CA GLN A 544 24.39 38.07 -18.53
C GLN A 544 22.94 38.57 -18.61
N ASP A 545 22.23 38.49 -17.50
CA ASP A 545 20.85 38.95 -17.38
C ASP A 545 20.73 39.85 -16.14
N LYS A 546 20.34 41.12 -16.35
CA LYS A 546 20.20 42.12 -15.29
C LYS A 546 18.89 41.98 -14.51
N ASP A 547 17.97 41.14 -14.99
CA ASP A 547 16.65 40.97 -14.42
C ASP A 547 16.57 39.80 -13.43
N ILE A 548 17.62 38.97 -13.33
CA ILE A 548 17.76 37.97 -12.26
C ILE A 548 18.00 38.71 -10.94
N LYS A 549 17.13 38.51 -9.94
CA LYS A 549 17.22 39.15 -8.62
C LYS A 549 17.57 38.17 -7.51
N ASN A 550 17.15 36.92 -7.63
CA ASN A 550 17.38 35.86 -6.68
C ASN A 550 17.76 34.55 -7.37
N ILE A 551 18.47 33.74 -6.61
CA ILE A 551 18.92 32.39 -6.93
C ILE A 551 18.51 31.51 -5.75
N TYR A 552 17.75 30.46 -6.04
CA TYR A 552 17.26 29.50 -5.08
C TYR A 552 18.08 28.22 -5.17
N VAL A 553 18.39 27.63 -4.03
CA VAL A 553 19.04 26.32 -3.95
C VAL A 553 18.07 25.36 -3.31
N HIS A 554 17.70 24.33 -4.04
CA HIS A 554 16.90 23.21 -3.56
C HIS A 554 17.80 21.96 -3.44
N ASP A 555 17.48 21.07 -2.51
CA ASP A 555 18.04 19.71 -2.51
C ASP A 555 17.29 18.81 -3.50
N ILE A 556 17.61 17.51 -3.48
CA ILE A 556 16.98 16.51 -4.35
C ILE A 556 15.47 16.36 -4.12
N THR A 557 14.96 16.74 -2.94
CA THR A 557 13.54 16.65 -2.59
C THR A 557 12.78 17.92 -2.95
N GLY A 558 13.45 18.92 -3.57
CA GLY A 558 12.84 20.20 -3.93
C GLY A 558 12.72 21.16 -2.74
N LYS A 559 13.26 20.82 -1.57
CA LYS A 559 13.23 21.68 -0.38
C LYS A 559 14.23 22.81 -0.51
N LEU A 560 13.76 24.05 -0.33
CA LEU A 560 14.60 25.24 -0.39
C LEU A 560 15.64 25.25 0.74
N LYS A 561 16.92 25.09 0.39
CA LYS A 561 18.09 25.17 1.28
C LYS A 561 18.63 26.58 1.45
N GLY A 562 18.37 27.47 0.50
CA GLY A 562 18.77 28.86 0.63
C GLY A 562 18.43 29.75 -0.56
N THR A 563 18.33 31.04 -0.28
CA THR A 563 18.07 32.09 -1.28
C THR A 563 19.23 33.08 -1.29
N TYR A 564 19.78 33.31 -2.47
CA TYR A 564 20.91 34.19 -2.71
C TYR A 564 20.48 35.35 -3.59
N LYS A 565 20.81 36.58 -3.20
CA LYS A 565 20.58 37.75 -4.06
C LYS A 565 21.55 37.72 -5.22
N ALA A 566 21.02 37.88 -6.42
CA ALA A 566 21.79 38.02 -7.64
C ALA A 566 22.54 39.35 -7.64
N ASN A 567 23.84 39.34 -7.91
CA ASN A 567 24.59 40.56 -8.22
C ASN A 567 24.53 40.84 -9.74
N THR A 568 25.14 41.93 -10.19
CA THR A 568 24.94 42.39 -11.57
C THR A 568 25.50 41.46 -12.66
N PHE A 569 26.41 40.53 -12.34
CA PHE A 569 27.06 39.64 -13.32
C PHE A 569 27.43 38.25 -12.80
N ASN A 570 27.63 38.10 -11.48
CA ASN A 570 27.97 36.82 -10.86
C ASN A 570 27.48 36.73 -9.42
N THR A 571 27.11 35.53 -8.99
CA THR A 571 26.82 35.24 -7.58
C THR A 571 27.56 34.00 -7.15
N GLU A 572 28.23 34.09 -6.01
CA GLU A 572 28.78 32.94 -5.30
C GLU A 572 27.69 32.33 -4.42
N VAL A 573 27.46 31.05 -4.61
CA VAL A 573 26.48 30.25 -3.86
C VAL A 573 27.23 29.26 -2.99
N SER A 574 26.89 29.24 -1.70
CA SER A 574 27.36 28.21 -0.77
C SER A 574 26.38 27.05 -0.74
N LEU A 575 26.84 25.85 -1.03
CA LEU A 575 26.05 24.65 -0.77
C LEU A 575 26.42 24.16 0.63
N GLU A 576 25.74 24.66 1.65
CA GLU A 576 25.92 24.14 3.02
C GLU A 576 25.28 22.74 3.12
N GLY A 577 26.09 21.73 3.47
CA GLY A 577 25.67 20.33 3.53
C GLY A 577 26.77 19.32 3.13
N LYS A 578 26.51 18.03 3.40
CA LYS A 578 27.32 16.89 2.95
C LYS A 578 27.30 16.79 1.41
N ASN A 579 28.16 15.95 0.85
CA ASN A 579 28.17 15.65 -0.58
C ASN A 579 26.78 15.20 -1.05
N GLY A 580 26.32 15.67 -2.21
CA GLY A 580 24.95 15.47 -2.66
C GLY A 580 24.60 16.23 -3.93
N MET A 581 23.40 16.00 -4.43
CA MET A 581 22.86 16.67 -5.62
C MET A 581 21.94 17.82 -5.20
N TYR A 582 22.08 18.95 -5.88
CA TYR A 582 21.34 20.18 -5.62
C TYR A 582 20.78 20.74 -6.92
N PHE A 583 19.61 21.36 -6.83
CA PHE A 583 18.97 22.07 -7.93
C PHE A 583 19.04 23.57 -7.67
N ILE A 584 19.72 24.29 -8.55
CA ILE A 584 19.85 25.74 -8.46
C ILE A 584 18.87 26.36 -9.44
N THR A 585 17.89 27.10 -8.93
CA THR A 585 16.82 27.73 -9.71
C THR A 585 16.99 29.24 -9.72
N LEU A 586 16.91 29.87 -10.87
CA LEU A 586 16.89 31.32 -11.01
C LEU A 586 15.44 31.83 -11.00
N ASP A 587 15.22 33.09 -10.64
CA ASP A 587 13.88 33.72 -10.66
C ASP A 587 13.14 33.62 -12.01
N ASN A 588 13.87 33.45 -13.11
CA ASN A 588 13.29 33.25 -14.45
C ASN A 588 12.91 31.78 -14.74
N GLY A 589 12.92 30.91 -13.73
CA GLY A 589 12.49 29.51 -13.81
C GLY A 589 13.55 28.54 -14.31
N LYS A 590 14.75 29.01 -14.70
CA LYS A 590 15.84 28.11 -15.11
C LYS A 590 16.43 27.37 -13.94
N THR A 591 16.45 26.05 -14.02
CA THR A 591 16.99 25.17 -12.99
C THR A 591 18.20 24.39 -13.51
N PHE A 592 19.25 24.33 -12.70
CA PHE A 592 20.50 23.63 -12.99
C PHE A 592 20.78 22.56 -11.94
N LYS A 593 21.14 21.37 -12.39
CA LYS A 593 21.60 20.30 -11.52
C LYS A 593 23.08 20.46 -11.21
N VAL A 594 23.44 20.50 -9.93
CA VAL A 594 24.82 20.53 -9.48
C VAL A 594 25.08 19.38 -8.52
N ILE A 595 26.15 18.63 -8.75
CA ILE A 595 26.58 17.53 -7.89
C ILE A 595 27.80 18.00 -7.11
N LYS A 596 27.69 18.03 -5.79
CA LYS A 596 28.77 18.32 -4.86
C LYS A 596 29.37 16.99 -4.40
N ASN A 597 30.58 16.68 -4.86
CA ASN A 597 31.33 15.48 -4.52
C ASN A 597 32.23 15.63 -3.31
#